data_AF-A0A084XXE7-F1
#
_entry.id   AF-A0A084XXE7-F1
#
_cell.length_a   1.000
_cell.length_b   1.000
_cell.length_c   1.000
_cell.angle_alpha   90.00
_cell.angle_beta   90.00
_cell.angle_gamma   90.00
#
_symmetry.space_group_name_H-M   'P 1'
#
loop_
_entity.id
_entity.type
_entity.pdbx_description
1 polymer ?
#
loop_
_entity_poly.entity_id
_entity_poly.type
_entity_poly.pdbx_seq_one_letter_code
_entity_poly.pdbx_strand_id
1 'polypeptide(L)'
;MFNAAKYKSLISQCDVRGITSGRQAAAATFTKKFTAPCFHIGVCVIISYMTSPLHIILHTTPEQTARLQALQVAFAEVCNALAPVVQQTRCWNRVALHHITYHDLRQRFPQVGSQMVCNAIYSVSRTCRLILQHPNSPFNITSHPDRPLPLLQFLPSAPVYFDRHTLSLKEGMLSMYTLDGRMRFQLTLKAEDELRFQREKLREIVLARSPQGYQLSFWLAAVDVDEDRPASLEAEMPEYVLVHAAAPDKAPTIPQATAVLS
;
A
#
# COMPACT_ATOMS: atom_id res chain seq x y z
N MET A 1 15.96 37.65 10.03
CA MET A 1 14.54 37.47 9.68
C MET A 1 14.41 36.22 8.82
N PHE A 2 14.08 35.08 9.42
CA PHE A 2 13.84 33.83 8.70
C PHE A 2 12.44 33.90 8.08
N ASN A 3 12.38 33.76 6.76
CA ASN A 3 11.15 33.89 5.99
C ASN A 3 10.31 32.61 6.16
N ALA A 4 9.44 32.58 7.17
CA ALA A 4 8.69 31.40 7.62
C ALA A 4 7.51 30.99 6.70
N ALA A 5 7.45 31.48 5.47
CA ALA A 5 6.26 31.39 4.62
C ALA A 5 6.29 30.32 3.50
N LYS A 6 7.22 29.35 3.50
CA LYS A 6 7.36 28.40 2.36
C LYS A 6 7.08 26.91 2.64
N TYR A 7 6.62 26.51 3.83
CA TYR A 7 6.77 25.12 4.27
C TYR A 7 5.46 24.29 4.27
N LYS A 8 5.14 23.64 3.14
CA LYS A 8 4.15 22.54 3.06
C LYS A 8 4.82 21.17 3.30
N SER A 9 4.12 20.16 3.82
CA SER A 9 4.67 18.80 4.02
C SER A 9 5.10 18.17 2.69
N LEU A 10 6.27 17.51 2.62
CA LEU A 10 6.80 16.89 1.39
C LEU A 10 5.84 15.84 0.83
N ILE A 11 5.29 14.97 1.69
CA ILE A 11 4.29 13.96 1.30
C ILE A 11 2.99 14.61 0.78
N SER A 12 2.61 15.77 1.32
CA SER A 12 1.46 16.51 0.82
C SER A 12 1.76 17.28 -0.47
N GLN A 13 3.02 17.63 -0.74
CA GLN A 13 3.44 18.35 -1.95
C GLN A 13 3.48 17.44 -3.18
N CYS A 14 3.75 16.14 -2.99
CA CYS A 14 3.64 15.11 -4.03
C CYS A 14 2.27 15.11 -4.76
N ASP A 15 1.23 15.67 -4.15
CA ASP A 15 -0.18 15.51 -4.57
C ASP A 15 -0.77 16.78 -5.26
N VAL A 16 -0.03 17.89 -5.34
CA VAL A 16 -0.61 19.19 -5.75
C VAL A 16 -0.12 19.65 -7.13
N ARG A 17 -0.67 19.04 -8.19
CA ARG A 17 -0.94 19.70 -9.49
C ARG A 17 -2.23 19.13 -10.10
N GLY A 18 -3.36 19.46 -9.48
CA GLY A 18 -4.69 19.26 -10.04
C GLY A 18 -4.99 20.33 -11.10
N ILE A 19 -5.33 19.85 -12.29
CA ILE A 19 -5.77 20.55 -13.49
C ILE A 19 -6.93 21.52 -13.17
N THR A 20 -6.74 22.81 -13.47
CA THR A 20 -7.86 23.76 -13.58
C THR A 20 -8.63 23.45 -14.87
N SER A 21 -9.81 22.83 -14.73
CA SER A 21 -10.75 22.62 -15.83
C SER A 21 -11.42 23.96 -16.21
N GLY A 22 -10.91 24.59 -17.27
CA GLY A 22 -11.58 25.66 -17.99
C GLY A 22 -12.23 25.09 -19.25
N ARG A 23 -13.56 25.01 -19.26
CA ARG A 23 -14.38 24.77 -20.45
C ARG A 23 -14.02 25.79 -21.53
N GLN A 24 -13.69 25.31 -22.73
CA GLN A 24 -14.13 25.96 -23.98
C GLN A 24 -14.17 24.93 -25.11
N ALA A 25 -15.33 24.89 -25.75
CA ALA A 25 -15.61 24.12 -26.95
C ALA A 25 -15.01 24.79 -28.18
N ALA A 26 -14.43 24.01 -29.08
CA ALA A 26 -14.31 24.37 -30.48
C ALA A 26 -14.24 23.10 -31.33
N ALA A 27 -15.30 22.88 -32.10
CA ALA A 27 -15.35 21.94 -33.20
C ALA A 27 -14.48 22.46 -34.34
N ALA A 28 -13.67 21.59 -34.94
CA ALA A 28 -13.11 21.83 -36.26
C ALA A 28 -12.92 20.49 -36.98
N THR A 29 -13.84 20.21 -37.90
CA THR A 29 -13.73 19.20 -38.94
C THR A 29 -12.71 19.69 -39.98
N PHE A 30 -11.67 18.91 -40.29
CA PHE A 30 -10.93 19.10 -41.53
C PHE A 30 -10.40 17.78 -42.08
N THR A 31 -10.80 17.51 -43.31
CA THR A 31 -10.47 16.36 -44.16
C THR A 31 -9.18 16.55 -44.97
N LYS A 32 -8.54 15.42 -45.33
CA LYS A 32 -7.51 15.23 -46.39
C LYS A 32 -6.10 15.74 -46.01
N LYS A 33 -4.99 15.04 -46.28
CA LYS A 33 -4.60 14.17 -47.41
C LYS A 33 -3.44 13.26 -46.95
N PHE A 34 -3.43 12.01 -47.43
CA PHE A 34 -2.28 11.11 -47.39
C PHE A 34 -1.16 11.63 -48.30
N THR A 35 0.03 11.84 -47.74
CA THR A 35 1.32 11.86 -48.46
C THR A 35 2.40 11.40 -47.49
N ALA A 36 2.99 10.23 -47.74
CA ALA A 36 4.26 9.80 -47.16
C ALA A 36 5.40 10.57 -47.86
N PRO A 37 6.57 10.80 -47.21
CA PRO A 37 7.60 9.75 -47.28
C PRO A 37 8.58 9.67 -46.09
N CYS A 38 9.40 8.61 -46.14
CA CYS A 38 10.73 8.45 -45.56
C CYS A 38 10.90 8.25 -44.04
N PHE A 39 11.07 6.97 -43.68
CA PHE A 39 12.11 6.43 -42.80
C PHE A 39 12.87 7.46 -41.95
N HIS A 40 12.63 7.44 -40.64
CA HIS A 40 13.69 7.25 -39.64
C HIS A 40 13.17 6.24 -38.62
N ILE A 41 13.95 5.18 -38.39
CA ILE A 41 13.79 4.23 -37.30
C ILE A 41 14.03 5.03 -36.02
N GLY A 42 12.98 5.68 -35.52
CA GLY A 42 12.94 6.19 -34.17
C GLY A 42 12.72 4.99 -33.27
N VAL A 43 13.79 4.48 -32.68
CA VAL A 43 13.70 3.70 -31.46
C VAL A 43 12.92 4.59 -30.48
N CYS A 44 11.61 4.37 -30.39
CA CYS A 44 10.82 4.84 -29.28
C CYS A 44 11.35 4.05 -28.09
N VAL A 45 12.38 4.59 -27.46
CA VAL A 45 12.74 4.19 -26.11
C VAL A 45 11.53 4.60 -25.30
N ILE A 46 10.58 3.68 -25.16
CA ILE A 46 9.68 3.69 -24.02
C ILE A 46 10.65 3.58 -22.86
N ILE A 47 11.03 4.74 -22.29
CA ILE A 47 11.69 4.79 -21.01
C ILE A 47 10.62 4.26 -20.05
N SER A 48 10.55 2.95 -19.91
CA SER A 48 9.87 2.32 -18.79
C SER A 48 10.62 2.80 -17.56
N TYR A 49 10.13 3.87 -16.94
CA TYR A 49 10.65 4.37 -15.68
C TYR A 49 10.32 3.33 -14.61
N MET A 50 11.13 2.27 -14.54
CA MET A 50 11.22 1.42 -13.37
C MET A 50 11.76 2.30 -12.25
N THR A 51 10.86 3.04 -11.62
CA THR A 51 11.22 4.01 -10.60
C THR A 51 11.46 3.20 -9.33
N SER A 52 12.73 2.85 -9.09
CA SER A 52 13.10 2.12 -7.87
C SER A 52 12.64 2.91 -6.65
N PRO A 53 12.11 2.22 -5.61
CA PRO A 53 11.67 2.88 -4.40
C PRO A 53 12.83 3.63 -3.74
N LEU A 54 12.51 4.77 -3.13
CA LEU A 54 13.45 5.51 -2.30
C LEU A 54 13.51 4.85 -0.93
N HIS A 55 14.71 4.45 -0.49
CA HIS A 55 14.92 3.76 0.78
C HIS A 55 15.56 4.67 1.82
N ILE A 56 14.99 4.71 3.01
CA ILE A 56 15.50 5.48 4.16
C ILE A 56 15.63 4.56 5.35
N ILE A 57 16.87 4.37 5.83
CA ILE A 57 17.14 3.69 7.10
C ILE A 57 16.77 4.63 8.25
N LEU A 58 16.02 4.13 9.23
CA LEU A 58 15.66 4.85 10.43
C LEU A 58 16.71 4.63 11.51
N HIS A 59 17.37 5.72 11.91
CA HIS A 59 18.20 5.72 13.11
C HIS A 59 17.28 5.67 14.34
N THR A 60 17.22 4.49 14.95
CA THR A 60 16.29 4.17 16.05
C THR A 60 17.07 3.99 17.34
N THR A 61 16.51 4.49 18.43
CA THR A 61 16.85 4.08 19.80
C THR A 61 16.27 2.68 20.08
N PRO A 62 16.74 1.97 21.12
CA PRO A 62 16.16 0.70 21.52
C PRO A 62 14.64 0.77 21.79
N GLU A 63 14.18 1.85 22.41
CA GLU A 63 12.76 2.08 22.72
C GLU A 63 11.94 2.30 21.44
N GLN A 64 12.47 3.06 20.49
CA GLN A 64 11.84 3.23 19.17
C GLN A 64 11.78 1.90 18.42
N THR A 65 12.85 1.11 18.46
CA THR A 65 12.91 -0.23 17.85
C THR A 65 11.81 -1.14 18.41
N ALA A 66 11.67 -1.19 19.74
CA ALA A 66 10.64 -1.99 20.39
C ALA A 66 9.22 -1.55 20.01
N ARG A 67 8.99 -0.23 19.89
CA ARG A 67 7.69 0.32 19.46
C ARG A 67 7.37 0.02 18.00
N LEU A 68 8.35 0.07 17.10
CA LEU A 68 8.17 -0.33 15.69
C LEU A 68 7.90 -1.83 15.56
N GLN A 69 8.58 -2.65 16.36
CA GLN A 69 8.31 -4.09 16.44
C GLN A 69 6.89 -4.37 16.94
N ALA A 70 6.47 -3.71 18.02
CA ALA A 70 5.12 -3.85 18.54
C ALA A 70 4.06 -3.45 17.48
N LEU A 71 4.33 -2.40 16.71
CA LEU A 71 3.47 -2.00 15.60
C LEU A 71 3.38 -3.08 14.52
N GLN A 72 4.50 -3.68 14.09
CA GLN A 72 4.48 -4.77 13.09
C GLN A 72 3.69 -5.98 13.58
N VAL A 73 3.89 -6.39 14.84
CA VAL A 73 3.17 -7.51 15.45
C VAL A 73 1.66 -7.24 15.44
N ALA A 74 1.23 -6.10 15.98
CA ALA A 74 -0.18 -5.72 16.01
C ALA A 74 -0.78 -5.60 14.61
N PHE A 75 -0.02 -5.07 13.64
CA PHE A 75 -0.47 -4.98 12.25
C PHE A 75 -0.67 -6.36 11.63
N ALA A 76 0.29 -7.28 11.82
CA ALA A 76 0.18 -8.66 11.36
C ALA A 76 -1.01 -9.40 12.00
N GLU A 77 -1.31 -9.15 13.28
CA GLU A 77 -2.49 -9.70 13.95
C GLU A 77 -3.81 -9.23 13.30
N VAL A 78 -3.93 -7.94 12.96
CA VAL A 78 -5.09 -7.44 12.21
C VAL A 78 -5.19 -8.09 10.84
N CYS A 79 -4.08 -8.24 10.12
CA CYS A 79 -4.05 -8.93 8.82
C CYS A 79 -4.45 -10.42 8.94
N ASN A 80 -4.01 -11.10 10.01
CA ASN A 80 -4.37 -12.49 10.28
C ASN A 80 -5.83 -12.65 10.72
N ALA A 81 -6.44 -11.65 11.34
CA ALA A 81 -7.88 -11.63 11.60
C ALA A 81 -8.72 -11.44 10.32
N LEU A 82 -8.17 -10.76 9.32
CA LEU A 82 -8.79 -10.55 8.00
C LEU A 82 -8.69 -11.80 7.10
N ALA A 83 -7.59 -12.55 7.17
CA ALA A 83 -7.31 -13.63 6.22
C ALA A 83 -8.41 -14.73 6.16
N PRO A 84 -8.99 -15.22 7.27
CA PRO A 84 -10.11 -16.15 7.22
C PRO A 84 -11.36 -15.56 6.54
N VAL A 85 -11.63 -14.26 6.73
CA VAL A 85 -12.77 -13.58 6.08
C VAL A 85 -12.57 -13.56 4.57
N VAL A 86 -11.36 -13.26 4.10
CA VAL A 86 -11.03 -13.31 2.67
C VAL A 86 -11.17 -14.73 2.12
N GLN A 87 -10.68 -15.73 2.84
CA GLN A 87 -10.77 -17.13 2.43
C GLN A 87 -12.24 -17.58 2.27
N GLN A 88 -13.10 -17.22 3.23
CA GLN A 88 -14.52 -17.62 3.27
C GLN A 88 -15.37 -16.86 2.26
N THR A 89 -15.16 -15.55 2.14
CA THR A 89 -15.99 -14.68 1.28
C THR A 89 -15.46 -14.56 -0.15
N ARG A 90 -14.23 -15.03 -0.40
CA ARG A 90 -13.47 -14.79 -1.64
C ARG A 90 -13.43 -13.31 -2.03
N CYS A 91 -13.44 -12.40 -1.04
CA CYS A 91 -13.45 -10.95 -1.25
C CYS A 91 -12.14 -10.32 -0.78
N TRP A 92 -11.37 -9.75 -1.71
CA TRP A 92 -10.19 -8.92 -1.41
C TRP A 92 -10.23 -7.57 -2.16
N ASN A 93 -11.44 -7.14 -2.57
CA ASN A 93 -11.63 -5.77 -2.98
C ASN A 93 -11.59 -4.90 -1.72
N ARG A 94 -10.65 -3.95 -1.67
CA ARG A 94 -10.42 -3.10 -0.49
C ARG A 94 -11.69 -2.47 0.08
N VAL A 95 -12.55 -1.92 -0.77
CA VAL A 95 -13.76 -1.19 -0.34
C VAL A 95 -14.79 -2.17 0.21
N ALA A 96 -15.05 -3.26 -0.51
CA ALA A 96 -15.99 -4.28 -0.05
C ALA A 96 -15.50 -4.96 1.24
N LEU A 97 -14.22 -5.32 1.32
CA LEU A 97 -13.61 -5.92 2.50
C LEU A 97 -13.68 -4.98 3.71
N HIS A 98 -13.49 -3.67 3.50
CA HIS A 98 -13.66 -2.67 4.56
C HIS A 98 -15.09 -2.70 5.12
N HIS A 99 -16.11 -2.67 4.27
CA HIS A 99 -17.50 -2.72 4.73
C HIS A 99 -17.81 -3.98 5.55
N ILE A 100 -17.25 -5.12 5.16
CA ILE A 100 -17.48 -6.41 5.84
C ILE A 100 -16.82 -6.44 7.22
N THR A 101 -15.61 -5.87 7.36
CA THR A 101 -14.73 -6.20 8.50
C THR A 101 -14.44 -5.05 9.45
N TYR A 102 -14.63 -3.80 9.02
CA TYR A 102 -14.12 -2.64 9.76
C TYR A 102 -14.61 -2.55 11.20
N HIS A 103 -15.92 -2.73 11.43
CA HIS A 103 -16.50 -2.61 12.78
C HIS A 103 -16.01 -3.73 13.72
N ASP A 104 -15.98 -4.98 13.24
CA ASP A 104 -15.45 -6.13 14.00
C ASP A 104 -13.98 -5.92 14.36
N LEU A 105 -13.17 -5.49 13.40
CA LEU A 105 -11.75 -5.21 13.63
C LEU A 105 -11.54 -4.10 14.66
N ARG A 106 -12.32 -3.02 14.60
CA ARG A 106 -12.22 -1.93 15.58
C ARG A 106 -12.63 -2.34 16.98
N GLN A 107 -13.55 -3.30 17.11
CA GLN A 107 -13.94 -3.88 18.40
C GLN A 107 -12.87 -4.84 18.93
N ARG A 108 -12.30 -5.70 18.08
CA ARG A 108 -11.30 -6.70 18.45
C ARG A 108 -9.91 -6.13 18.72
N PHE A 109 -9.55 -5.05 18.03
CA PHE A 109 -8.24 -4.39 18.12
C PHE A 109 -8.39 -2.92 18.50
N PRO A 110 -8.91 -2.60 19.72
CA PRO A 110 -9.16 -1.23 20.14
C PRO A 110 -7.89 -0.37 20.13
N GLN A 111 -6.73 -0.98 20.40
CA GLN A 111 -5.40 -0.36 20.40
C GLN A 111 -4.89 0.03 18.99
N VAL A 112 -5.47 -0.52 17.93
CA VAL A 112 -5.09 -0.20 16.54
C VAL A 112 -6.02 0.87 15.99
N GLY A 113 -5.52 2.10 15.85
CA GLY A 113 -6.29 3.24 15.37
C GLY A 113 -6.95 3.02 14.01
N SER A 114 -8.04 3.75 13.75
CA SER A 114 -8.89 3.58 12.55
C SER A 114 -8.11 3.62 11.24
N GLN A 115 -7.18 4.56 11.10
CA GLN A 115 -6.34 4.68 9.90
C GLN A 115 -5.44 3.46 9.72
N MET A 116 -4.89 2.91 10.80
CA MET A 116 -4.03 1.72 10.72
C MET A 116 -4.83 0.46 10.40
N VAL A 117 -6.08 0.35 10.86
CA VAL A 117 -7.01 -0.71 10.40
C VAL A 117 -7.29 -0.60 8.90
N CYS A 118 -7.52 0.61 8.38
CA CYS A 118 -7.66 0.84 6.95
C CYS A 118 -6.41 0.44 6.16
N ASN A 119 -5.22 0.67 6.71
CA ASN A 119 -3.95 0.25 6.10
C ASN A 119 -3.77 -1.27 6.11
N ALA A 120 -4.22 -1.96 7.17
CA ALA A 120 -4.22 -3.42 7.21
C ALA A 120 -5.15 -4.03 6.15
N ILE A 121 -6.36 -3.49 5.98
CA ILE A 121 -7.29 -3.90 4.91
C ILE A 121 -6.66 -3.69 3.53
N TYR A 122 -5.98 -2.56 3.32
CA TYR A 122 -5.22 -2.30 2.10
C TYR A 122 -4.12 -3.36 1.88
N SER A 123 -3.32 -3.63 2.91
CA SER A 123 -2.21 -4.61 2.86
C SER A 123 -2.71 -6.01 2.51
N VAL A 124 -3.77 -6.49 3.15
CA VAL A 124 -4.38 -7.78 2.83
C VAL A 124 -4.90 -7.80 1.41
N SER A 125 -5.64 -6.77 0.98
CA SER A 125 -6.18 -6.68 -0.38
C SER A 125 -5.07 -6.74 -1.44
N ARG A 126 -3.98 -6.00 -1.22
CA ARG A 126 -2.80 -5.95 -2.10
C ARG A 126 -2.09 -7.30 -2.16
N THR A 127 -1.85 -7.91 -1.01
CA THR A 127 -1.20 -9.23 -0.89
C THR A 127 -2.04 -10.32 -1.55
N CYS A 128 -3.36 -10.32 -1.37
CA CYS A 128 -4.25 -11.26 -2.04
C CYS A 128 -4.20 -11.12 -3.57
N ARG A 129 -4.06 -9.91 -4.13
CA ARG A 129 -3.87 -9.75 -5.58
C ARG A 129 -2.57 -10.39 -6.05
N LEU A 130 -1.48 -10.22 -5.31
CA LEU A 130 -0.20 -10.84 -5.66
C LEU A 130 -0.29 -12.37 -5.57
N ILE A 131 -0.81 -12.92 -4.47
CA ILE A 131 -0.82 -14.37 -4.28
C ILE A 131 -1.91 -15.05 -5.12
N LEU A 132 -3.08 -14.45 -5.28
CA LEU A 132 -4.24 -15.12 -5.89
C LEU A 132 -4.48 -14.73 -7.35
N GLN A 133 -3.85 -13.66 -7.87
CA GLN A 133 -4.07 -13.19 -9.24
C GLN A 133 -2.80 -13.02 -10.07
N HIS A 134 -1.60 -13.06 -9.47
CA HIS A 134 -0.37 -12.95 -10.24
C HIS A 134 -0.22 -14.15 -11.21
N PRO A 135 0.10 -13.94 -12.50
CA PRO A 135 0.16 -15.02 -13.49
C PRO A 135 1.11 -16.16 -13.12
N ASN A 136 2.22 -15.85 -12.45
CA ASN A 136 3.21 -16.84 -12.03
C ASN A 136 2.98 -17.37 -10.60
N SER A 137 1.89 -16.98 -9.95
CA SER A 137 1.60 -17.53 -8.61
C SER A 137 1.05 -18.96 -8.72
N PRO A 138 1.54 -19.91 -7.91
CA PRO A 138 0.99 -21.27 -7.84
C PRO A 138 -0.44 -21.29 -7.27
N PHE A 139 -0.91 -20.19 -6.67
CA PHE A 139 -2.25 -20.05 -6.10
C PHE A 139 -3.17 -19.18 -6.96
N ASN A 140 -2.80 -18.93 -8.22
CA ASN A 140 -3.62 -18.15 -9.13
C ASN A 140 -5.01 -18.80 -9.31
N ILE A 141 -6.06 -18.05 -9.00
CA ILE A 141 -7.44 -18.53 -9.04
C ILE A 141 -7.96 -18.78 -10.45
N THR A 142 -7.41 -18.10 -11.47
CA THR A 142 -7.79 -18.31 -12.87
C THR A 142 -7.23 -19.64 -13.37
N SER A 143 -6.06 -20.04 -12.89
CA SER A 143 -5.46 -21.36 -13.20
C SER A 143 -6.17 -22.51 -12.49
N HIS A 144 -6.81 -22.26 -11.34
CA HIS A 144 -7.43 -23.27 -10.50
C HIS A 144 -8.76 -22.78 -9.88
N PRO A 145 -9.83 -22.61 -10.67
CA PRO A 145 -11.08 -21.98 -10.22
C PRO A 145 -11.80 -22.78 -9.12
N ASP A 146 -11.76 -24.11 -9.20
CA ASP A 146 -12.47 -25.01 -8.28
C ASP A 146 -11.71 -25.30 -6.98
N ARG A 147 -10.49 -24.77 -6.83
CA ARG A 147 -9.74 -24.97 -5.59
C ARG A 147 -10.26 -24.05 -4.48
N PRO A 148 -10.39 -24.56 -3.24
CA PRO A 148 -10.60 -23.71 -2.09
C PRO A 148 -9.44 -22.72 -1.96
N LEU A 149 -9.73 -21.48 -1.52
CA LEU A 149 -8.68 -20.49 -1.33
C LEU A 149 -7.74 -20.93 -0.21
N PRO A 150 -6.41 -20.77 -0.37
CA PRO A 150 -5.50 -21.01 0.72
C PRO A 150 -5.72 -20.00 1.85
N LEU A 151 -5.36 -20.38 3.08
CA LEU A 151 -5.33 -19.45 4.19
C LEU A 151 -3.98 -18.73 4.22
N LEU A 152 -4.02 -17.40 4.13
CA LEU A 152 -2.81 -16.57 4.24
C LEU A 152 -2.50 -16.31 5.72
N GLN A 153 -1.24 -16.50 6.11
CA GLN A 153 -0.74 -16.12 7.43
C GLN A 153 0.38 -15.09 7.26
N PHE A 154 0.13 -13.87 7.73
CA PHE A 154 1.11 -12.80 7.81
C PHE A 154 2.03 -13.03 9.01
N LEU A 155 3.34 -13.03 8.76
CA LEU A 155 4.34 -13.18 9.81
C LEU A 155 4.40 -11.92 10.70
N PRO A 156 4.84 -12.03 11.97
CA PRO A 156 5.03 -10.87 12.85
C PRO A 156 6.00 -9.81 12.31
N SER A 157 6.85 -10.20 11.36
CA SER A 157 7.78 -9.32 10.63
C SER A 157 7.16 -8.66 9.39
N ALA A 158 5.87 -8.87 9.13
CA ALA A 158 5.20 -8.32 7.95
C ALA A 158 5.38 -6.81 7.85
N PRO A 159 5.55 -6.28 6.63
CA PRO A 159 5.72 -4.86 6.43
C PRO A 159 4.45 -4.09 6.82
N VAL A 160 4.63 -2.90 7.37
CA VAL A 160 3.53 -2.00 7.73
C VAL A 160 3.38 -0.96 6.62
N TYR A 161 2.19 -0.89 6.08
CA TYR A 161 1.85 0.08 5.04
C TYR A 161 1.38 1.38 5.68
N PHE A 162 1.91 2.49 5.18
CA PHE A 162 1.55 3.84 5.60
C PHE A 162 0.96 4.65 4.46
N ASP A 163 0.20 5.67 4.84
CA ASP A 163 -0.41 6.65 3.96
C ASP A 163 -0.14 8.07 4.49
N ARG A 164 -0.68 9.08 3.80
CA ARG A 164 -0.53 10.49 4.20
C ARG A 164 -1.14 10.84 5.56
N HIS A 165 -2.08 10.04 6.05
CA HIS A 165 -2.75 10.26 7.34
C HIS A 165 -1.96 9.66 8.50
N THR A 166 -1.20 8.61 8.22
CA THR A 166 -0.43 7.84 9.20
C THR A 166 1.07 8.13 9.15
N LEU A 167 1.58 8.80 8.12
CA LEU A 167 2.96 9.22 8.01
C LEU A 167 3.07 10.58 7.30
N SER A 168 3.86 11.47 7.88
CA SER A 168 4.10 12.81 7.37
C SER A 168 5.59 13.16 7.45
N LEU A 169 6.09 13.86 6.44
CA LEU A 169 7.46 14.35 6.38
C LEU A 169 7.43 15.87 6.20
N LYS A 170 8.05 16.62 7.13
CA LYS A 170 8.10 18.08 7.11
C LYS A 170 9.41 18.56 7.71
N GLU A 171 10.14 19.43 7.03
CA GLU A 171 11.38 20.05 7.53
C GLU A 171 12.43 19.02 8.00
N GLY A 172 12.60 17.93 7.23
CA GLY A 172 13.47 16.81 7.61
C GLY A 172 12.96 15.98 8.79
N MET A 173 11.84 16.37 9.42
CA MET A 173 11.21 15.62 10.50
C MET A 173 10.17 14.66 9.92
N LEU A 174 10.42 13.37 10.08
CA LEU A 174 9.46 12.32 9.83
C LEU A 174 8.61 12.10 11.08
N SER A 175 7.30 12.08 10.93
CA SER A 175 6.37 11.71 11.98
C SER A 175 5.46 10.60 11.48
N MET A 176 5.44 9.47 12.19
CA MET A 176 4.62 8.31 11.83
C MET A 176 3.77 7.81 12.99
N TYR A 177 2.65 7.19 12.65
CA TYR A 177 1.78 6.49 13.57
C TYR A 177 2.50 5.30 14.22
N THR A 178 2.24 5.11 15.50
CA THR A 178 2.56 3.94 16.32
C THR A 178 1.39 3.66 17.28
N LEU A 179 1.41 2.52 17.97
CA LEU A 179 0.30 2.11 18.85
C LEU A 179 0.04 3.10 20.00
N ASP A 180 1.06 3.83 20.43
CA ASP A 180 1.05 4.77 21.55
C ASP A 180 1.15 6.24 21.08
N GLY A 181 0.74 6.52 19.84
CA GLY A 181 0.72 7.88 19.29
C GLY A 181 1.71 8.04 18.14
N ARG A 182 2.26 9.25 17.95
CA ARG A 182 3.17 9.53 16.85
C ARG A 182 4.63 9.49 17.29
N MET A 183 5.43 8.67 16.60
CA MET A 183 6.88 8.66 16.71
C MET A 183 7.49 9.66 15.74
N ARG A 184 8.63 10.25 16.10
CA ARG A 184 9.34 11.23 15.28
C ARG A 184 10.79 10.82 15.06
N PHE A 185 11.30 11.13 13.87
CA PHE A 185 12.68 10.89 13.46
C PHE A 185 13.22 12.10 12.72
N GLN A 186 14.44 12.51 13.07
CA GLN A 186 15.17 13.43 12.23
C GLN A 186 15.74 12.64 11.05
N LEU A 187 15.36 13.04 9.84
CA LEU A 187 15.92 12.52 8.60
C LEU A 187 16.87 13.55 8.02
N THR A 188 17.96 13.03 7.45
CA THR A 188 18.85 13.78 6.57
C THR A 188 18.60 13.27 5.16
N LEU A 189 17.77 13.99 4.43
CA LEU A 189 17.49 13.67 3.02
C LEU A 189 18.57 14.29 2.14
N LYS A 190 18.97 13.59 1.10
CA LYS A 190 19.79 14.19 0.05
C LYS A 190 18.92 15.14 -0.78
N ALA A 191 19.54 16.15 -1.40
CA ALA A 191 18.82 17.07 -2.28
C ALA A 191 18.11 16.35 -3.45
N GLU A 192 18.67 15.24 -3.93
CA GLU A 192 18.03 14.38 -4.96
C GLU A 192 16.73 13.75 -4.46
N ASP A 193 16.71 13.28 -3.22
CA ASP A 193 15.55 12.64 -2.59
C ASP A 193 14.43 13.65 -2.34
N GLU A 194 14.79 14.85 -1.88
CA GLU A 194 13.85 15.96 -1.71
C GLU A 194 13.20 16.37 -3.04
N LEU A 195 14.00 16.41 -4.13
CA LEU A 195 13.48 16.70 -5.46
C LEU A 195 12.50 15.63 -5.95
N ARG A 196 12.74 14.35 -5.64
CA ARG A 196 11.81 13.26 -5.96
C ARG A 196 10.47 13.44 -5.24
N PHE A 197 10.48 13.72 -3.94
CA PHE A 197 9.24 14.05 -3.21
C PHE A 197 8.52 15.28 -3.76
N GLN A 198 9.21 16.26 -4.35
CA GLN A 198 8.56 17.44 -4.93
C GLN A 198 7.98 17.21 -6.33
N ARG A 199 8.51 16.25 -7.10
CA ARG A 199 8.19 16.05 -8.52
C ARG A 199 7.34 14.82 -8.78
N GLU A 200 7.42 13.82 -7.92
CA GLU A 200 6.77 12.51 -8.10
C GLU A 200 5.59 12.38 -7.13
N LYS A 201 4.57 11.64 -7.57
CA LYS A 201 3.43 11.28 -6.73
C LYS A 201 3.79 10.11 -5.83
N LEU A 202 3.39 10.21 -4.57
CA LEU A 202 3.56 9.12 -3.62
C LEU A 202 2.51 8.04 -3.85
N ARG A 203 2.96 6.82 -4.14
CA ARG A 203 2.10 5.65 -4.38
C ARG A 203 1.94 4.78 -3.15
N GLU A 204 3.04 4.49 -2.47
CA GLU A 204 3.05 3.53 -1.37
C GLU A 204 4.20 3.86 -0.42
N ILE A 205 3.96 3.73 0.89
CA ILE A 205 5.01 3.81 1.91
C ILE A 205 5.01 2.51 2.69
N VAL A 206 6.17 1.89 2.80
CA VAL A 206 6.32 0.58 3.45
C VAL A 206 7.41 0.65 4.50
N LEU A 207 7.08 0.31 5.74
CA LEU A 207 8.05 0.06 6.79
C LEU A 207 8.35 -1.44 6.83
N ALA A 208 9.62 -1.80 6.74
CA ALA A 208 10.09 -3.17 6.90
C ALA A 208 11.35 -3.20 7.75
N ARG A 209 11.68 -4.39 8.27
CA ARG A 209 12.94 -4.64 8.96
C ARG A 209 13.97 -5.19 7.96
N SER A 210 15.16 -4.62 7.96
CA SER A 210 16.33 -5.08 7.22
C SER A 210 17.46 -5.48 8.18
N PRO A 211 18.56 -6.09 7.70
CA PRO A 211 19.74 -6.35 8.52
C PRO A 211 20.34 -5.09 9.15
N GLN A 212 20.11 -3.91 8.54
CA GLN A 212 20.63 -2.62 9.01
C GLN A 212 19.68 -1.90 9.99
N GLY A 213 18.50 -2.47 10.26
CA GLY A 213 17.49 -1.89 11.14
C GLY A 213 16.16 -1.67 10.43
N TYR A 214 15.35 -0.74 10.94
CA TYR A 214 14.07 -0.39 10.31
C TYR A 214 14.29 0.52 9.11
N GLN A 215 13.61 0.22 8.00
CA GLN A 215 13.69 0.95 6.75
C GLN A 215 12.31 1.37 6.27
N LEU A 216 12.19 2.60 5.79
CA LEU A 216 11.06 3.05 4.98
C LEU A 216 11.40 2.98 3.50
N SER A 217 10.47 2.43 2.72
CA SER A 217 10.52 2.42 1.26
C SER A 217 9.37 3.28 0.73
N PHE A 218 9.71 4.29 -0.05
CA PHE A 218 8.75 5.19 -0.70
C PHE A 218 8.69 4.85 -2.19
N TRP A 219 7.55 4.32 -2.62
CA TRP A 219 7.27 4.12 -4.03
C TRP A 219 6.70 5.42 -4.59
N LEU A 220 7.45 6.01 -5.49
CA LEU A 220 7.14 7.27 -6.14
C LEU A 220 6.93 7.00 -7.63
N ALA A 221 5.92 7.64 -8.22
CA ALA A 221 5.63 7.51 -9.65
C ALA A 221 5.55 8.90 -10.29
N ALA A 222 5.93 8.98 -11.57
CA ALA A 222 5.67 10.17 -12.37
C ALA A 222 4.17 10.48 -12.40
N VAL A 223 3.82 11.77 -12.48
CA VAL A 223 2.45 12.30 -12.40
C VAL A 223 1.50 11.70 -13.45
N ASP A 224 2.05 11.21 -14.57
CA ASP A 224 1.32 10.70 -15.73
C ASP A 224 1.04 9.19 -15.68
N VAL A 225 1.38 8.52 -14.57
CA VAL A 225 1.12 7.08 -14.38
C VAL A 225 -0.20 6.88 -13.63
N ASP A 226 -1.12 6.14 -14.26
CA ASP A 226 -2.48 5.87 -13.77
C ASP A 226 -2.51 5.40 -12.29
N GLU A 227 -3.30 6.10 -11.46
CA GLU A 227 -3.39 5.90 -10.01
C GLU A 227 -3.99 4.54 -9.63
N ASP A 228 -4.85 3.99 -10.48
CA ASP A 228 -5.51 2.70 -10.26
C ASP A 228 -4.69 1.50 -10.74
N ARG A 229 -3.58 1.73 -11.46
CA ARG A 229 -2.65 0.65 -11.75
C ARG A 229 -1.96 0.26 -10.44
N PRO A 230 -2.16 -0.97 -9.91
CA PRO A 230 -1.42 -1.42 -8.73
C PRO A 230 0.07 -1.26 -9.00
N ALA A 231 0.86 -0.92 -7.96
CA ALA A 231 2.31 -1.09 -8.01
C ALA A 231 2.55 -2.46 -8.64
N SER A 232 3.31 -2.47 -9.73
CA SER A 232 3.23 -3.49 -10.78
C SER A 232 3.09 -4.90 -10.21
N LEU A 233 2.20 -5.69 -10.81
CA LEU A 233 2.07 -7.12 -10.51
C LEU A 233 3.41 -7.86 -10.64
N GLU A 234 4.42 -7.25 -11.27
CA GLU A 234 5.83 -7.66 -11.31
C GLU A 234 6.52 -7.75 -9.94
N ALA A 235 5.85 -7.39 -8.84
CA ALA A 235 6.38 -7.59 -7.50
C ALA A 235 6.58 -9.08 -7.18
N GLU A 236 7.79 -9.42 -6.70
CA GLU A 236 8.13 -10.76 -6.23
C GLU A 236 7.16 -11.24 -5.14
N MET A 237 6.99 -12.57 -5.03
CA MET A 237 6.10 -13.15 -4.03
C MET A 237 6.56 -12.80 -2.61
N PRO A 238 5.63 -12.39 -1.72
CA PRO A 238 6.01 -11.88 -0.42
C PRO A 238 6.52 -13.00 0.50
N GLU A 239 7.78 -12.90 0.94
CA GLU A 239 8.38 -13.83 1.92
C GLU A 239 7.76 -13.72 3.32
N TYR A 240 7.04 -12.63 3.59
CA TYR A 240 6.39 -12.38 4.87
C TYR A 240 5.00 -13.04 5.03
N VAL A 241 4.58 -13.85 4.06
CA VAL A 241 3.30 -14.55 4.07
C VAL A 241 3.52 -16.05 3.90
N LEU A 242 3.04 -16.82 4.87
CA LEU A 242 2.91 -18.27 4.73
C LEU A 242 1.56 -18.57 4.10
N VAL A 243 1.56 -19.44 3.09
CA VAL A 243 0.35 -19.87 2.40
C VAL A 243 0.03 -21.29 2.82
N HIS A 244 -1.03 -21.43 3.63
CA HIS A 244 -1.51 -22.74 4.06
C HIS A 244 -2.50 -23.27 3.03
N ALA A 245 -2.27 -24.49 2.55
CA ALA A 245 -3.28 -25.18 1.75
C ALA A 245 -4.60 -25.21 2.52
N ALA A 246 -5.71 -25.01 1.82
CA ALA A 246 -7.01 -25.13 2.45
C ALA A 246 -7.12 -26.53 3.04
N ALA A 247 -7.35 -26.63 4.34
CA ALA A 247 -7.71 -27.90 4.94
C ALA A 247 -9.00 -28.40 4.27
N PRO A 248 -9.14 -29.71 4.01
CA PRO A 248 -10.45 -30.26 3.66
C PRO A 248 -11.42 -29.89 4.79
N ASP A 249 -12.51 -29.24 4.39
CA ASP A 249 -13.57 -28.65 5.17
C ASP A 249 -13.70 -29.16 6.63
N LYS A 250 -13.26 -28.35 7.59
CA LYS A 250 -13.87 -28.34 8.93
C LYS A 250 -14.61 -27.02 9.05
N ALA A 251 -15.89 -27.06 8.68
CA ALA A 251 -16.83 -25.98 8.90
C ALA A 251 -16.69 -25.46 10.34
N PRO A 252 -16.35 -24.17 10.56
CA PRO A 252 -16.35 -23.60 11.89
C PRO A 252 -17.79 -23.46 12.37
N THR A 253 -18.11 -24.07 13.51
CA THR A 253 -19.38 -23.91 14.21
C THR A 253 -19.52 -22.45 14.65
N ILE A 254 -20.36 -21.69 13.95
CA ILE A 254 -20.83 -20.39 14.42
C ILE A 254 -21.71 -20.67 15.65
N PRO A 255 -21.42 -20.13 16.85
CA PRO A 255 -22.31 -20.31 17.99
C PRO A 255 -23.63 -19.61 17.69
N GLN A 256 -24.68 -20.41 17.48
CA GLN A 256 -26.05 -19.91 17.39
C GLN A 256 -26.44 -19.36 18.76
N ALA A 257 -26.77 -18.07 18.80
CA ALA A 257 -27.40 -17.45 19.96
C ALA A 257 -28.73 -18.18 20.22
N THR A 258 -28.79 -18.90 21.33
CA THR A 258 -30.00 -19.56 21.80
C THR A 258 -30.97 -18.47 22.26
N ALA A 259 -31.96 -18.16 21.42
CA ALA A 259 -33.12 -17.37 21.85
C ALA A 259 -33.95 -18.23 22.79
N VAL A 260 -33.81 -17.99 24.09
CA VAL A 260 -34.71 -18.50 25.11
C VAL A 260 -36.00 -17.67 25.03
N LEU A 261 -37.06 -18.26 24.47
CA LEU A 261 -38.42 -17.74 24.59
C LEU A 261 -39.00 -18.25 25.91
N SER A 262 -39.37 -17.31 26.77
CA SER A 262 -40.31 -17.50 27.89
C SER A 262 -41.75 -17.40 27.38
#